data_AF-A0A4S2HBV6-F1
#
_entry.id   AF-A0A4S2HBV6-F1
#
_cell.length_a   1.000
_cell.length_b   1.000
_cell.length_c   1.000
_cell.angle_alpha   90.00
_cell.angle_beta   90.00
_cell.angle_gamma   90.00
#
_symmetry.space_group_name_H-M   'P 1'
#
loop_
_entity.id
_entity.type
_entity.pdbx_description
1 polymer ?
#
loop_
_entity_poly.entity_id
_entity_poly.type
_entity_poly.pdbx_seq_one_letter_code
_entity_poly.pdbx_strand_id
1 'polypeptide(L)'
;MKNSEVEAILKFYKWIDLDIKVASEWLEQYEAGYNPLGAVEYDGMPHGNKLGDSTALLAMKLAETDTKERIDTLKSRIKELKKLRTQIFKEISSLSALHKVIICGLYLQGKKWEQIGEEIGYSVRHAKNIRCEALKVLGEKLARNRIVSRSKIIKENLQ
;
A
#
# COMPACT_ATOMS: atom_id res chain seq x y z
N MET A 1 4.03 -2.58 -19.84
CA MET A 1 4.96 -2.56 -18.70
C MET A 1 6.08 -3.53 -19.01
N LYS A 2 7.31 -3.19 -18.64
CA LYS A 2 8.48 -4.09 -18.81
C LYS A 2 8.41 -5.20 -17.77
N ASN A 3 9.02 -6.36 -18.05
CA ASN A 3 9.04 -7.47 -17.10
C ASN A 3 9.65 -7.08 -15.74
N SER A 4 10.69 -6.23 -15.72
CA SER A 4 11.29 -5.71 -14.48
C SER A 4 10.31 -4.90 -13.64
N GLU A 5 9.44 -4.08 -14.27
CA GLU A 5 8.41 -3.31 -13.59
C GLU A 5 7.35 -4.25 -12.98
N VAL A 6 6.96 -5.29 -13.72
CA VAL A 6 6.00 -6.29 -13.22
C VAL A 6 6.57 -7.03 -12.02
N GLU A 7 7.85 -7.39 -12.05
CA GLU A 7 8.53 -8.01 -10.91
C GLU A 7 8.55 -7.10 -9.68
N ALA A 8 8.84 -5.81 -9.86
CA ALA A 8 8.79 -4.83 -8.77
C ALA A 8 7.37 -4.70 -8.19
N ILE A 9 6.33 -4.66 -9.04
CA ILE A 9 4.93 -4.66 -8.60
C ILE A 9 4.60 -5.92 -7.81
N LEU A 10 5.06 -7.10 -8.24
CA LEU A 10 4.83 -8.35 -7.52
C LEU A 10 5.54 -8.39 -6.17
N LYS A 11 6.77 -7.86 -6.08
CA LYS A 11 7.51 -7.72 -4.82
C LYS A 11 6.80 -6.75 -3.87
N PHE A 12 6.33 -5.60 -4.38
CA PHE A 12 5.51 -4.67 -3.62
C PHE A 12 4.22 -5.34 -3.14
N TYR A 13 3.51 -6.06 -4.02
CA TYR A 13 2.27 -6.74 -3.69
C TYR A 13 2.43 -7.77 -2.56
N LYS A 14 3.58 -8.46 -2.48
CA LYS A 14 3.89 -9.38 -1.38
C LYS A 14 3.80 -8.71 0.01
N TRP A 15 4.17 -7.44 0.11
CA TRP A 15 4.24 -6.70 1.37
C TRP A 15 3.08 -5.73 1.58
N ILE A 16 2.19 -5.60 0.60
CA ILE A 16 1.10 -4.61 0.65
C ILE A 16 0.20 -4.76 1.88
N ASP A 17 0.01 -5.99 2.37
CA ASP A 17 -0.78 -6.26 3.56
C ASP A 17 -0.08 -5.82 4.84
N LEU A 18 1.25 -5.93 4.88
CA LEU A 18 2.05 -5.40 5.98
C LEU A 18 2.01 -3.88 5.98
N ASP A 19 2.13 -3.23 4.81
CA ASP A 19 2.01 -1.77 4.68
C ASP A 19 0.64 -1.28 5.15
N ILE A 20 -0.44 -1.97 4.76
CA ILE A 20 -1.80 -1.65 5.23
C ILE A 20 -1.89 -1.77 6.75
N LYS A 21 -1.32 -2.84 7.33
CA LYS A 21 -1.35 -3.07 8.77
C LYS A 21 -0.61 -1.96 9.52
N VAL A 22 0.64 -1.70 9.14
CA VAL A 22 1.46 -0.65 9.76
C VAL A 22 0.79 0.72 9.63
N ALA A 23 0.28 1.08 8.45
CA ALA A 23 -0.43 2.35 8.27
C ALA A 23 -1.70 2.44 9.13
N SER A 24 -2.41 1.33 9.34
CA SER A 24 -3.60 1.28 10.20
C SER A 24 -3.25 1.41 11.68
N GLU A 25 -2.13 0.83 12.13
CA GLU A 25 -1.63 0.99 13.50
C GLU A 25 -1.23 2.44 13.78
N TRP A 26 -0.53 3.10 12.85
CA TRP A 26 -0.24 4.54 12.96
C TRP A 26 -1.53 5.37 13.03
N LEU A 27 -2.51 5.05 12.18
CA LEU A 27 -3.79 5.74 12.18
C LEU A 27 -4.49 5.61 13.54
N GLU A 28 -4.53 4.42 14.14
CA GLU A 28 -5.12 4.19 15.45
C GLU A 28 -4.41 4.97 16.56
N GLN A 29 -3.07 5.04 16.52
CA GLN A 29 -2.29 5.87 17.46
C GLN A 29 -2.61 7.36 17.34
N TYR A 30 -2.68 7.87 16.11
CA TYR A 30 -3.05 9.27 15.88
C TYR A 30 -4.50 9.55 16.29
N GLU A 31 -5.44 8.64 16.02
CA GLU A 31 -6.84 8.78 16.44
C GLU A 31 -7.01 8.69 17.96
N ALA A 32 -6.26 7.83 18.66
CA ALA A 32 -6.29 7.73 20.11
C ALA A 32 -5.72 8.99 20.80
N GLY A 33 -4.71 9.62 20.21
CA GLY A 33 -4.16 10.90 20.69
C GLY A 33 -4.98 12.12 20.27
N TYR A 34 -5.89 11.97 19.30
CA TYR A 34 -6.70 13.05 18.75
C TYR A 34 -8.03 13.15 19.50
N ASN A 35 -8.16 14.13 20.39
CA ASN A 35 -9.41 14.42 21.09
C ASN A 35 -10.12 15.61 20.41
N PRO A 36 -11.13 15.39 19.54
CA PRO A 36 -11.84 16.48 18.84
C PRO A 36 -12.72 17.33 19.78
N LEU A 37 -12.88 16.91 21.04
CA LEU A 37 -13.71 17.53 22.07
C LEU A 37 -12.87 18.24 23.13
N GLY A 38 -11.79 18.91 22.74
CA GLY A 38 -11.07 19.88 23.58
C GLY A 38 -11.89 21.12 23.95
N ALA A 39 -13.19 20.98 24.24
CA ALA A 39 -13.92 21.92 25.07
C ALA A 39 -13.49 21.66 26.52
N VAL A 40 -12.28 22.10 26.87
CA VAL A 40 -11.97 22.33 28.28
C VAL A 40 -12.75 23.58 28.67
N GLU A 41 -13.91 23.39 29.29
CA GLU A 41 -14.53 24.46 30.08
C GLU A 41 -13.56 24.77 31.23
N TYR A 42 -12.66 25.73 31.02
CA TYR A 42 -11.90 26.37 32.09
C TYR A 42 -12.84 27.33 32.84
N ASP A 43 -13.85 26.81 33.53
CA ASP A 43 -14.65 27.58 34.48
C ASP A 43 -13.85 27.77 35.78
N GLY A 44 -12.81 28.63 35.69
CA GLY A 44 -12.01 28.98 36.87
C GLY A 44 -10.61 29.55 36.66
N MET A 45 -10.20 30.01 35.47
CA MET A 45 -8.83 30.55 35.29
C MET A 45 -8.76 32.09 35.50
N PRO A 46 -7.75 32.62 36.25
CA PRO A 46 -7.70 34.03 36.65
C PRO A 46 -7.39 34.95 35.46
N HIS A 47 -8.03 36.12 35.43
CA HIS A 47 -7.82 37.15 34.40
C HIS A 47 -6.37 37.68 34.38
N GLY A 48 -5.57 37.22 33.42
CA GLY A 48 -4.17 37.64 33.22
C GLY A 48 -3.77 37.82 31.75
N ASN A 49 -4.04 39.00 31.20
CA ASN A 49 -3.44 39.67 30.03
C ASN A 49 -3.45 39.00 28.61
N LYS A 50 -4.07 39.72 27.66
CA LYS A 50 -4.66 39.25 26.39
C LYS A 50 -3.72 38.98 25.18
N LEU A 51 -2.41 38.94 25.35
CA LEU A 51 -1.46 38.80 24.23
C LEU A 51 -0.82 37.40 24.09
N GLY A 52 -0.73 36.62 25.18
CA GLY A 52 -0.22 35.24 25.14
C GLY A 52 -1.25 34.20 24.67
N ASP A 53 -2.53 34.43 25.00
CA ASP A 53 -3.63 33.49 24.72
C ASP A 53 -3.91 33.34 23.22
N SER A 54 -3.79 34.41 22.43
CA SER A 54 -4.01 34.35 20.99
C SER A 54 -2.97 33.46 20.30
N THR A 55 -1.70 33.56 20.68
CA THR A 55 -0.62 32.76 20.09
C THR A 55 -0.69 31.31 20.54
N ALA A 56 -1.01 31.07 21.81
CA ALA A 56 -1.22 29.72 22.35
C ALA A 56 -2.43 29.02 21.70
N LEU A 57 -3.56 29.71 21.56
CA LEU A 57 -4.74 29.18 20.87
C LEU A 57 -4.48 28.92 19.38
N LEU A 58 -3.72 29.79 18.71
CA LEU A 58 -3.31 29.56 17.32
C LEU A 58 -2.37 28.35 17.20
N ALA A 59 -1.43 28.18 18.13
CA ALA A 59 -0.52 27.02 18.15
C ALA A 59 -1.29 25.70 18.39
N MET A 60 -2.28 25.71 19.29
CA MET A 60 -3.16 24.56 19.54
C MET A 60 -3.98 24.21 18.30
N LYS A 61 -4.65 25.20 17.69
CA LYS A 61 -5.42 24.99 16.45
C LYS A 61 -4.53 24.49 15.32
N LEU A 62 -3.30 25.00 15.19
CA LEU A 62 -2.35 24.57 14.17
C LEU A 62 -1.94 23.09 14.38
N ALA A 63 -1.66 22.69 15.62
CA ALA A 63 -1.33 21.31 15.97
C ALA A 63 -2.52 20.36 15.73
N GLU A 64 -3.74 20.78 16.07
CA GLU A 64 -4.96 20.02 15.80
C GLU A 64 -5.22 19.87 14.29
N THR A 65 -5.02 20.93 13.50
CA THR A 65 -5.15 20.86 12.04
C THR A 65 -4.11 19.94 11.41
N ASP A 66 -2.84 20.02 11.82
CA ASP A 66 -1.77 19.12 11.35
C ASP A 66 -2.09 17.65 11.70
N THR A 67 -2.59 17.39 12.91
CA THR A 67 -2.99 16.03 13.33
C THR A 67 -4.14 15.49 12.49
N LYS A 68 -5.16 16.33 12.20
CA LYS A 68 -6.29 15.95 11.35
C LYS A 68 -5.84 15.67 9.91
N GLU A 69 -4.99 16.51 9.33
CA GLU A 69 -4.43 16.30 7.99
C GLU A 69 -3.64 14.99 7.90
N ARG A 70 -2.85 14.65 8.93
CA ARG A 70 -2.13 13.36 9.02
C ARG A 70 -3.08 12.16 9.08
N ILE A 71 -4.17 12.26 9.85
CA ILE A 71 -5.20 11.22 9.91
C ILE A 71 -5.86 11.02 8.53
N ASP A 72 -6.25 12.11 7.86
CA ASP A 72 -6.91 12.06 6.55
C ASP A 72 -5.98 11.52 5.45
N THR A 73 -4.70 11.89 5.49
CA THR A 73 -3.69 11.36 4.55
C THR A 73 -3.45 9.87 4.77
N LEU A 74 -3.34 9.39 6.01
CA LEU A 74 -3.22 7.96 6.32
C LEU A 74 -4.46 7.17 5.89
N LYS A 75 -5.67 7.66 6.17
CA LYS A 75 -6.93 7.06 5.71
C LYS A 75 -6.97 6.93 4.19
N SER A 76 -6.60 8.00 3.48
CA SER A 76 -6.52 8.01 2.03
C SER A 76 -5.51 6.98 1.51
N ARG A 77 -4.31 6.95 2.11
CA ARG A 77 -3.24 6.00 1.76
C ARG A 77 -3.67 4.54 1.94
N ILE A 78 -4.31 4.21 3.07
CA ILE A 78 -4.83 2.85 3.35
C ILE A 78 -5.89 2.47 2.31
N LYS A 79 -6.81 3.38 1.98
CA LYS A 79 -7.84 3.16 0.97
C LYS A 79 -7.23 2.88 -0.40
N GLU A 80 -6.20 3.63 -0.80
CA GLU A 80 -5.47 3.40 -2.04
C GLU A 80 -4.73 2.06 -2.04
N LEU A 81 -4.05 1.69 -0.95
CA LEU A 81 -3.38 0.38 -0.81
C LEU A 81 -4.36 -0.78 -0.96
N LYS A 82 -5.50 -0.74 -0.25
CA LYS A 82 -6.54 -1.76 -0.35
C LYS A 82 -7.06 -1.88 -1.78
N LYS A 83 -7.29 -0.73 -2.44
CA LYS A 83 -7.73 -0.71 -3.84
C LYS A 83 -6.69 -1.34 -4.77
N LEU A 84 -5.41 -0.99 -4.61
CA LEU A 84 -4.31 -1.56 -5.41
C LEU A 84 -4.17 -3.07 -5.17
N ARG A 85 -4.23 -3.51 -3.91
CA ARG A 85 -4.23 -4.94 -3.53
C ARG A 85 -5.30 -5.69 -4.31
N THR A 86 -6.55 -5.22 -4.27
CA THR A 86 -7.65 -5.87 -4.97
C THR A 86 -7.45 -5.90 -6.49
N GLN A 87 -6.96 -4.80 -7.08
CA GLN A 87 -6.75 -4.74 -8.53
C GLN A 87 -5.61 -5.65 -8.99
N ILE A 88 -4.47 -5.63 -8.30
CA ILE A 88 -3.34 -6.51 -8.62
C ILE A 88 -3.75 -7.98 -8.45
N PHE A 89 -4.45 -8.32 -7.36
CA PHE A 89 -4.97 -9.66 -7.14
C PHE A 89 -5.91 -10.12 -8.26
N LYS A 90 -6.80 -9.22 -8.73
CA LYS A 90 -7.70 -9.50 -9.85
C LYS A 90 -6.92 -9.82 -11.13
N GLU A 91 -5.90 -9.03 -11.46
CA GLU A 91 -5.09 -9.28 -12.65
C GLU A 91 -4.32 -10.60 -12.55
N ILE A 92 -3.71 -10.90 -11.39
CA ILE A 92 -3.04 -12.19 -11.14
C ILE A 92 -4.02 -13.36 -11.27
N SER A 93 -5.20 -13.25 -10.66
CA SER A 93 -6.23 -14.31 -10.68
C SER A 93 -6.75 -14.62 -12.08
N SER A 94 -6.70 -13.63 -12.97
CA SER A 94 -7.13 -13.74 -14.37
C SER A 94 -6.09 -14.40 -15.31
N LEU A 95 -4.92 -14.77 -14.80
CA LEU A 95 -3.93 -15.52 -15.57
C LEU A 95 -4.34 -16.99 -15.73
N SER A 96 -3.76 -17.67 -16.72
CA SER A 96 -3.92 -19.12 -16.89
C SER A 96 -3.44 -19.87 -15.64
N ALA A 97 -3.97 -21.07 -15.40
CA ALA A 97 -3.60 -21.88 -14.23
C ALA A 97 -2.06 -22.05 -14.12
N LEU A 98 -1.43 -22.37 -15.24
CA LEU A 98 0.02 -22.57 -15.32
C LEU A 98 0.81 -21.29 -14.99
N HIS A 99 0.40 -20.13 -15.54
CA HIS A 99 1.03 -18.85 -15.20
C HIS A 99 0.84 -18.48 -13.73
N LYS A 100 -0.32 -18.78 -13.14
CA LYS A 100 -0.60 -18.52 -11.72
C LYS A 100 0.33 -19.33 -10.82
N VAL A 101 0.54 -20.62 -11.10
CA VAL A 101 1.44 -21.47 -10.32
C VAL A 101 2.84 -20.86 -10.28
N ILE A 102 3.38 -20.46 -11.43
CA ILE A 102 4.72 -19.88 -11.52
C ILE A 102 4.80 -18.52 -10.82
N ILE A 103 3.86 -17.61 -11.08
CA ILE A 103 3.89 -16.25 -10.50
C ILE A 103 3.66 -16.29 -8.98
N CYS A 104 2.63 -16.98 -8.52
CA CYS A 104 2.34 -17.09 -7.08
C CYS A 104 3.45 -17.86 -6.36
N GLY A 105 3.93 -18.95 -6.96
CA GLY A 105 4.99 -19.77 -6.38
C GLY A 105 6.29 -19.01 -6.17
N LEU A 106 6.77 -18.29 -7.19
CA LEU A 106 8.03 -17.55 -7.09
C LEU A 106 7.91 -16.29 -6.24
N TYR A 107 6.91 -15.44 -6.51
CA TYR A 107 6.88 -14.08 -5.98
C TYR A 107 6.13 -13.97 -4.65
N LEU A 108 5.13 -14.82 -4.41
CA LEU A 108 4.31 -14.74 -3.19
C LEU A 108 4.74 -15.80 -2.16
N GLN A 109 4.97 -17.03 -2.62
CA GLN A 109 5.30 -18.17 -1.76
C GLN A 109 6.81 -18.36 -1.56
N GLY A 110 7.66 -17.76 -2.40
CA GLY A 110 9.12 -17.89 -2.31
C GLY A 110 9.66 -19.28 -2.64
N LYS A 111 8.93 -20.05 -3.45
CA LYS A 111 9.35 -21.38 -3.92
C LYS A 111 10.61 -21.27 -4.77
N LYS A 112 11.45 -22.32 -4.71
CA LYS A 112 12.61 -22.45 -5.58
C LYS A 112 12.22 -22.96 -6.96
N TRP A 113 13.09 -22.75 -7.94
CA TRP A 113 12.83 -23.15 -9.33
C TRP A 113 12.63 -24.65 -9.50
N GLU A 114 13.34 -25.45 -8.70
CA GLU A 114 13.25 -26.91 -8.70
C GLU A 114 11.85 -27.35 -8.28
N GLN A 115 11.30 -26.76 -7.22
CA GLN A 115 9.94 -27.05 -6.73
C GLN A 115 8.87 -26.65 -7.75
N ILE A 116 9.06 -25.49 -8.40
CA ILE A 116 8.14 -25.05 -9.46
C ILE A 116 8.17 -26.02 -10.63
N GLY A 117 9.37 -26.41 -11.07
CA GLY A 117 9.56 -27.35 -12.18
C GLY A 117 8.89 -28.71 -11.91
N GLU A 118 9.06 -29.24 -10.70
CA GLU A 118 8.40 -30.47 -10.25
C GLU A 118 6.87 -30.33 -10.24
N GLU A 119 6.33 -29.23 -9.70
CA GLU A 119 4.88 -28.98 -9.62
C GLU A 119 4.20 -28.87 -10.99
N ILE A 120 4.90 -28.31 -11.99
CA ILE A 120 4.38 -28.15 -13.35
C ILE A 120 4.81 -29.29 -14.29
N GLY A 121 5.64 -30.23 -13.85
CA GLY A 121 6.14 -31.34 -14.67
C GLY A 121 7.12 -30.92 -15.78
N TYR A 122 7.81 -29.80 -15.63
CA TYR A 122 8.74 -29.28 -16.65
C TYR A 122 10.14 -29.03 -16.10
N SER A 123 11.14 -29.00 -16.99
CA SER A 123 12.51 -28.60 -16.62
C SER A 123 12.55 -27.15 -16.13
N VAL A 124 13.52 -26.85 -15.26
CA VAL A 124 13.77 -25.49 -14.75
C VAL A 124 13.94 -24.47 -15.87
N ARG A 125 14.61 -24.84 -16.98
CA ARG A 125 14.77 -23.97 -18.15
C ARG A 125 13.42 -23.62 -18.77
N HIS A 126 12.54 -24.60 -18.93
CA HIS A 126 11.21 -24.38 -19.49
C HIS A 126 10.34 -23.54 -18.54
N ALA A 127 10.38 -23.82 -17.23
CA ALA A 127 9.71 -23.01 -16.22
C ALA A 127 10.13 -21.52 -16.27
N LYS A 128 11.42 -21.24 -16.47
CA LYS A 128 11.93 -19.86 -16.64
C LYS A 128 11.40 -19.18 -17.91
N ASN A 129 11.30 -19.92 -19.01
CA ASN A 129 10.74 -19.39 -20.26
C ASN A 129 9.26 -19.04 -20.09
N ILE A 130 8.48 -19.94 -19.50
CA ILE A 130 7.06 -19.69 -19.21
C ILE A 130 6.92 -18.50 -18.26
N ARG A 131 7.78 -18.36 -17.23
CA ARG A 131 7.75 -17.16 -16.37
C ARG A 131 7.90 -15.88 -17.19
N CYS A 132 8.81 -15.84 -18.16
CA CYS A 132 8.99 -14.67 -19.01
C CYS A 132 7.71 -14.32 -19.80
N GLU A 133 6.98 -15.33 -20.29
CA GLU A 133 5.68 -15.15 -20.95
C GLU A 133 4.59 -14.71 -19.97
N ALA A 134 4.51 -15.35 -18.81
CA ALA A 134 3.58 -14.99 -17.74
C ALA A 134 3.75 -13.52 -17.30
N LEU A 135 4.99 -13.05 -17.17
CA LEU A 135 5.29 -11.65 -16.84
C LEU A 135 4.87 -10.69 -17.95
N LYS A 136 5.04 -11.06 -19.23
CA LYS A 136 4.56 -10.25 -20.36
C LYS A 136 3.03 -10.11 -20.32
N VAL A 137 2.32 -11.24 -20.21
CA VAL A 137 0.84 -11.27 -20.16
C VAL A 137 0.32 -10.48 -18.95
N LEU A 138 0.94 -10.65 -17.78
CA LEU A 138 0.57 -9.88 -16.60
C LEU A 138 0.88 -8.39 -16.78
N GLY A 139 2.01 -8.05 -17.38
CA GLY A 139 2.39 -6.66 -17.68
C GLY A 139 1.42 -5.95 -18.62
N GLU A 140 0.87 -6.65 -19.61
CA GLU A 140 -0.20 -6.13 -20.48
C GLU A 140 -1.50 -5.89 -19.73
N LYS A 141 -1.87 -6.81 -18.82
CA LYS A 141 -3.05 -6.67 -17.96
C LYS A 141 -2.92 -5.50 -16.99
N LEU A 142 -1.79 -5.40 -16.28
CA LEU A 142 -1.49 -4.31 -15.35
C LEU A 142 -1.39 -2.95 -16.05
N ALA A 143 -0.84 -2.89 -17.26
CA ALA A 143 -0.80 -1.66 -18.05
C ALA A 143 -2.20 -1.17 -18.44
N ARG A 144 -3.12 -2.09 -18.80
CA ARG A 144 -4.52 -1.77 -19.12
C ARG A 144 -5.32 -1.38 -17.88
N ASN A 145 -4.97 -1.89 -16.70
CA ASN A 145 -5.62 -1.52 -15.46
C ASN A 145 -5.24 -0.09 -15.06
N ARG A 146 -6.14 0.87 -15.34
CA ARG A 146 -5.93 2.31 -15.10
C ARG A 146 -5.61 2.64 -13.63
N ILE A 147 -6.12 1.85 -12.69
CA ILE A 147 -5.88 2.07 -11.26
C ILE A 147 -4.42 1.75 -10.93
N VAL A 148 -3.90 0.65 -11.47
CA VAL A 148 -2.51 0.22 -11.28
C VAL A 148 -1.57 1.14 -12.08
N SER A 149 -1.80 1.31 -13.38
CA SER A 149 -0.88 2.02 -14.26
C SER A 149 -0.73 3.53 -13.97
N ARG A 150 -1.76 4.15 -13.37
CA ARG A 150 -1.72 5.57 -12.98
C ARG A 150 -1.43 5.78 -11.49
N SER A 151 -1.23 4.72 -10.72
CA SER A 151 -0.95 4.83 -9.29
C SER A 151 0.37 5.56 -9.03
N LYS A 152 0.34 6.57 -8.15
CA LYS A 152 1.54 7.25 -7.67
C LYS A 152 2.39 6.32 -6.80
N ILE A 153 1.74 5.58 -5.90
CA ILE A 153 2.36 4.59 -5.01
C ILE A 153 3.18 3.56 -5.80
N ILE A 154 2.62 3.04 -6.90
CA ILE A 154 3.35 2.07 -7.72
C ILE A 154 4.57 2.73 -8.38
N LYS A 155 4.43 3.97 -8.89
CA LYS A 155 5.56 4.68 -9.51
C LYS A 155 6.69 4.95 -8.52
N GLU A 156 6.37 5.29 -7.27
CA GLU A 156 7.35 5.47 -6.20
C GLU A 156 8.11 4.18 -5.90
N ASN A 157 7.45 3.01 -5.99
CA ASN A 157 8.06 1.70 -5.77
C ASN A 157 8.81 1.13 -7.01
N LEU A 158 8.78 1.84 -8.14
CA LEU A 158 9.44 1.44 -9.38
C LEU A 158 10.77 2.17 -9.64
N GLN A 159 11.09 3.19 -8.83
CA GLN A 159 12.35 3.94 -8.85
C GLN A 159 13.43 3.23 -8.04
#